data_AF-A0A9P6S0K5-F1
#
_entry.id   AF-A0A9P6S0K5-F1
#
_cell.length_a   1.000
_cell.length_b   1.000
_cell.length_c   1.000
_cell.angle_alpha   90.00
_cell.angle_beta   90.00
_cell.angle_gamma   90.00
#
_symmetry.space_group_name_H-M   'P 1'
#
loop_
_entity.id
_entity.type
_entity.pdbx_description
1 polymer ?
#
loop_
_entity_poly.entity_id
_entity_poly.type
_entity_poly.pdbx_seq_one_letter_code
_entity_poly.pdbx_strand_id
1 'polypeptide(L)'
;MHQQTNHLNGSNPTTIVLDFSHCDTLKIGKTSLGSGHDNVLTRGYEGYPRFDFMLGPLFIQASISDFGRHNTGSADLSKAFNLRDTNGTNQIERYLNDLYGPGHSAKIRVENNRFVVTGDGVPVPGFRVFYIRGSLGKPSHRDWVKKFPYVRHVSFEEVMENLFKNVVT
;
A
#
# COMPACT_ATOMS: atom_id res chain seq x y z
N MET A 1 -6.98 -19.84 -24.06
CA MET A 1 -5.55 -19.53 -24.31
C MET A 1 -4.95 -19.11 -22.97
N HIS A 2 -4.06 -19.92 -22.39
CA HIS A 2 -3.41 -19.61 -21.11
C HIS A 2 -2.23 -18.67 -21.35
N GLN A 3 -2.31 -17.45 -20.84
CA GLN A 3 -1.11 -16.61 -20.68
C GLN A 3 -0.52 -16.86 -19.30
N GLN A 4 0.72 -17.31 -19.31
CA GLN A 4 1.53 -17.59 -18.14
C GLN A 4 2.20 -16.28 -17.71
N THR A 5 1.62 -15.59 -16.73
CA THR A 5 2.25 -14.45 -16.09
C THR A 5 3.26 -14.97 -15.06
N ASN A 6 4.55 -14.81 -15.38
CA ASN A 6 5.64 -15.12 -14.45
C ASN A 6 5.59 -14.14 -13.27
N HIS A 7 4.94 -14.54 -12.19
CA HIS A 7 5.13 -13.92 -10.89
C HIS A 7 6.59 -14.12 -10.47
N LEU A 8 7.28 -13.01 -10.25
CA LEU A 8 8.71 -12.95 -9.89
C LEU A 8 9.07 -13.65 -8.56
N ASN A 9 8.14 -14.32 -7.90
CA ASN A 9 8.38 -15.03 -6.63
C ASN A 9 7.80 -16.45 -6.55
N GLY A 10 7.30 -17.04 -7.64
CA GLY A 10 6.88 -18.45 -7.67
C GLY A 10 5.72 -18.84 -6.73
N SER A 11 5.13 -17.90 -6.00
CA SER A 11 3.93 -18.11 -5.20
C SER A 11 2.69 -17.78 -6.03
N ASN A 12 1.65 -18.62 -5.91
CA ASN A 12 0.37 -18.48 -6.60
C ASN A 12 -0.15 -17.03 -6.53
N PRO A 13 -0.77 -16.51 -7.60
CA PRO A 13 -1.41 -15.20 -7.58
C PRO A 13 -2.44 -15.15 -6.46
N THR A 14 -2.11 -14.47 -5.36
CA THR A 14 -3.12 -14.14 -4.36
C THR A 14 -4.06 -13.14 -5.03
N THR A 15 -5.28 -13.53 -5.36
CA THR A 15 -6.27 -12.62 -5.95
C THR A 15 -6.32 -11.31 -5.17
N ILE A 16 -6.19 -10.18 -5.88
CA ILE A 16 -6.38 -8.86 -5.29
C ILE A 16 -7.87 -8.60 -5.34
N VAL A 17 -8.53 -8.70 -4.20
CA VAL A 17 -9.92 -8.28 -4.04
C VAL A 17 -9.88 -6.94 -3.31
N LEU A 18 -10.21 -5.86 -4.01
CA LEU A 18 -10.50 -4.58 -3.39
C LEU A 18 -12.02 -4.53 -3.20
N ASP A 19 -12.46 -4.80 -1.97
CA ASP A 19 -13.85 -4.68 -1.58
C ASP A 19 -14.00 -3.41 -0.74
N PHE A 20 -14.72 -2.42 -1.28
CA PHE A 20 -14.92 -1.13 -0.64
C PHE A 20 -16.32 -0.61 -0.93
N SER A 21 -16.91 0.10 0.04
CA SER A 21 -18.28 0.59 -0.04
C SER A 21 -18.40 1.82 -0.95
N HIS A 22 -17.41 2.71 -0.92
CA HIS A 22 -17.31 3.91 -1.74
C HIS A 22 -15.88 4.47 -1.69
N CYS A 23 -15.63 5.55 -2.42
CA CYS A 23 -14.38 6.29 -2.41
C CYS A 23 -14.55 7.67 -1.77
N ASP A 24 -13.57 8.11 -1.00
CA ASP A 24 -13.52 9.47 -0.46
C ASP A 24 -12.06 9.98 -0.39
N THR A 25 -11.85 11.28 -0.15
CA THR A 25 -10.53 11.93 -0.17
C THR A 25 -10.20 12.57 1.16
N LEU A 26 -8.95 12.39 1.62
CA LEU A 26 -8.49 13.06 2.82
C LEU A 26 -8.43 14.57 2.65
N LYS A 27 -9.01 15.27 3.63
CA LYS A 27 -8.85 16.72 3.78
C LYS A 27 -7.45 17.05 4.29
N ILE A 28 -7.01 18.28 4.03
CA ILE A 28 -5.72 18.78 4.53
C ILE A 28 -5.61 18.60 6.05
N GLY A 29 -4.44 18.16 6.51
CA GLY A 29 -4.18 17.93 7.93
C GLY A 29 -4.85 16.69 8.53
N LYS A 30 -5.63 15.93 7.75
CA LYS A 30 -6.18 14.63 8.16
C LYS A 30 -5.31 13.49 7.65
N THR A 31 -5.21 12.46 8.48
CA THR A 31 -4.44 11.25 8.22
C THR A 31 -5.32 10.06 7.86
N SER A 32 -6.59 10.05 8.26
CA SER A 32 -7.61 9.10 7.82
C SER A 32 -9.00 9.76 7.81
N LEU A 33 -10.03 9.01 7.40
CA LEU A 33 -11.45 9.39 7.57
C LEU A 33 -11.97 9.14 9.00
N GLY A 34 -11.17 8.52 9.86
CA GLY A 34 -11.52 8.14 11.23
C GLY A 34 -12.28 6.82 11.32
N SER A 35 -12.59 6.43 12.56
CA SER A 35 -13.25 5.15 12.86
C SER A 35 -14.52 4.89 12.03
N GLY A 36 -14.74 3.62 11.67
CA GLY A 36 -15.88 3.17 10.87
C GLY A 36 -15.73 3.32 9.35
N HIS A 37 -14.57 3.75 8.85
CA HIS A 37 -14.30 3.95 7.42
C HIS A 37 -13.23 3.00 6.87
N ASP A 38 -13.01 1.86 7.52
CA ASP A 38 -12.06 0.82 7.10
C ASP A 38 -12.45 0.14 5.78
N ASN A 39 -13.72 0.22 5.39
CA ASN A 39 -14.23 -0.25 4.10
C ASN A 39 -14.32 0.85 3.03
N VAL A 40 -13.74 2.03 3.25
CA VAL A 40 -13.77 3.15 2.29
C VAL A 40 -12.42 3.27 1.60
N LEU A 41 -12.41 3.27 0.26
CA LEU A 41 -11.20 3.52 -0.50
C LEU A 41 -10.84 5.00 -0.40
N THR A 42 -9.87 5.28 0.45
CA THR A 42 -9.48 6.62 0.84
C THR A 42 -8.34 7.10 -0.04
N ARG A 43 -8.53 8.18 -0.80
CA ARG A 43 -7.47 8.87 -1.53
C ARG A 43 -6.64 9.73 -0.57
N GLY A 44 -5.32 9.53 -0.57
CA GLY A 44 -4.37 10.33 0.20
C GLY A 44 -4.38 11.80 -0.19
N TYR A 45 -4.00 12.68 0.75
CA TYR A 45 -3.88 14.10 0.47
C TYR A 45 -2.64 14.41 -0.38
N GLU A 46 -2.82 15.17 -1.46
CA GLU A 46 -1.78 15.47 -2.47
C GLU A 46 -0.53 16.15 -1.89
N GLY A 47 -0.67 16.91 -0.79
CA GLY A 47 0.47 17.56 -0.14
C GLY A 47 1.32 16.64 0.75
N TYR A 48 0.94 15.37 0.93
CA TYR A 48 1.66 14.42 1.79
C TYR A 48 1.60 12.93 1.39
N PRO A 49 1.63 12.52 0.11
CA PRO A 49 1.43 11.12 -0.22
C PRO A 49 2.74 10.34 -0.05
N ARG A 50 2.84 9.55 1.03
CA ARG A 50 3.61 8.28 0.94
C ARG A 50 2.76 7.20 0.29
N PHE A 51 1.43 7.34 0.33
CA PHE A 51 0.46 6.44 -0.28
C PHE A 51 -0.59 7.28 -1.01
N ASP A 52 -0.96 6.83 -2.19
CA ASP A 52 -1.99 7.45 -3.03
C ASP A 52 -3.39 7.02 -2.58
N PHE A 53 -3.52 5.77 -2.12
CA PHE A 53 -4.77 5.23 -1.60
C PHE A 53 -4.56 4.35 -0.37
N MET A 54 -5.58 4.29 0.49
CA MET A 54 -5.65 3.38 1.63
C MET A 54 -7.04 2.76 1.72
N LEU A 55 -7.12 1.49 2.10
CA LEU A 55 -8.36 0.73 2.32
C LEU A 55 -8.16 -0.19 3.52
N GLY A 56 -8.73 0.19 4.67
CA GLY A 56 -8.42 -0.49 5.93
C GLY A 56 -6.90 -0.59 6.12
N PRO A 57 -6.32 -1.75 6.46
CA PRO A 57 -4.87 -1.89 6.64
C PRO A 57 -4.08 -2.09 5.32
N LEU A 58 -4.71 -1.88 4.15
CA LEU A 58 -4.05 -1.88 2.84
C LEU A 58 -3.61 -0.47 2.45
N PHE A 59 -2.34 -0.34 2.07
CA PHE A 59 -1.75 0.92 1.61
C PHE A 59 -1.26 0.77 0.17
N ILE A 60 -1.55 1.75 -0.69
CA ILE A 60 -1.33 1.66 -2.13
C ILE A 60 -0.56 2.89 -2.60
N GLN A 61 0.56 2.64 -3.27
CA GLN A 61 1.21 3.59 -4.16
C GLN A 61 0.82 3.28 -5.61
N ALA A 62 0.50 4.29 -6.40
CA ALA A 62 0.09 4.14 -7.80
C ALA A 62 0.87 5.12 -8.68
N SER A 63 1.55 4.62 -9.71
CA SER A 63 2.38 5.46 -10.57
C SER A 63 2.59 4.85 -11.96
N ILE A 64 2.72 5.71 -12.97
CA ILE A 64 3.13 5.27 -14.32
C ILE A 64 4.63 4.91 -14.39
N SER A 65 5.41 5.37 -13.42
CA SER A 65 6.86 5.11 -13.35
C SER A 65 7.16 3.72 -12.82
N ASP A 66 8.42 3.30 -12.84
CA ASP A 66 8.86 2.17 -12.02
C ASP A 66 8.95 2.56 -10.53
N PHE A 67 8.83 1.57 -9.65
CA PHE A 67 8.88 1.77 -8.20
C PHE A 67 10.16 2.46 -7.75
N GLY A 68 11.30 2.20 -8.38
CA GLY A 68 12.57 2.81 -7.97
C GLY A 68 12.59 4.31 -8.17
N ARG A 69 12.07 4.77 -9.31
CA ARG A 69 11.89 6.21 -9.60
C ARG A 69 10.82 6.84 -8.72
N HIS A 70 9.70 6.13 -8.52
CA HIS A 70 8.59 6.65 -7.72
C HIS A 70 8.92 6.72 -6.23
N ASN A 71 9.62 5.73 -5.68
CA ASN A 71 9.99 5.62 -4.26
C ASN A 71 11.15 6.56 -3.90
N THR A 72 10.97 7.85 -4.14
CA THR A 72 11.91 8.93 -3.84
C THR A 72 11.17 10.14 -3.26
N GLY A 73 11.90 11.07 -2.64
CA GLY A 73 11.31 12.33 -2.17
C GLY A 73 10.17 12.11 -1.19
N SER A 74 8.99 12.64 -1.51
CA SER A 74 7.78 12.46 -0.70
C SER A 74 7.17 11.06 -0.83
N ALA A 75 7.44 10.27 -1.85
CA ALA A 75 6.85 8.93 -1.98
C ALA A 75 7.77 7.81 -1.47
N ASP A 76 8.90 8.13 -0.83
CA ASP A 76 9.77 7.10 -0.24
C ASP A 76 9.07 6.36 0.91
N LEU A 77 8.79 5.07 0.68
CA LEU A 77 8.13 4.16 1.60
C LEU A 77 8.84 4.06 2.95
N SER A 78 10.17 4.16 2.98
CA SER A 78 10.95 4.11 4.24
C SER A 78 10.49 5.21 5.20
N LYS A 79 10.09 6.35 4.66
CA LYS A 79 9.59 7.49 5.45
C LYS A 79 8.25 7.20 6.11
N ALA A 80 7.40 6.34 5.52
CA ALA A 80 6.13 5.96 6.13
C ALA A 80 6.30 5.17 7.44
N PHE A 81 7.43 4.47 7.58
CA PHE A 81 7.79 3.72 8.80
C PHE A 81 8.70 4.50 9.75
N ASN A 82 9.61 5.32 9.19
CA ASN A 82 10.72 5.89 9.96
C ASN A 82 10.55 7.37 10.33
N LEU A 83 9.84 8.17 9.52
CA LEU A 83 9.60 9.57 9.88
C LEU A 83 8.54 9.62 10.97
N ARG A 84 8.93 10.21 12.10
CA ARG A 84 8.10 10.39 13.29
C ARG A 84 7.58 11.83 13.29
N ASP A 85 6.29 12.00 13.60
CA ASP A 85 5.74 13.32 13.89
C ASP A 85 6.08 13.77 15.32
N THR A 86 5.56 14.92 15.74
CA THR A 86 5.77 15.47 17.09
C THR A 86 5.25 14.57 18.22
N ASN A 87 4.35 13.64 17.89
CA ASN A 87 3.80 12.67 18.84
C ASN A 87 4.59 11.34 18.81
N GLY A 88 5.74 11.29 18.12
CA GLY A 88 6.54 10.09 18.00
C GLY A 88 5.89 8.99 17.15
N THR A 89 4.86 9.33 16.37
CA THR A 89 4.09 8.37 15.58
C THR A 89 4.49 8.46 14.12
N ASN A 90 4.65 7.33 13.43
CA ASN A 90 4.84 7.35 11.97
C ASN A 90 3.50 7.38 11.22
N GLN A 91 3.53 7.55 9.90
CA GLN A 91 2.29 7.72 9.13
C GLN A 91 1.37 6.49 9.19
N ILE A 92 1.93 5.28 9.15
CA ILE A 92 1.16 4.04 9.20
C ILE A 92 0.49 3.90 10.57
N GLU A 93 1.26 4.09 11.65
CA GLU A 93 0.76 4.08 13.02
C GLU A 93 -0.36 5.09 13.20
N ARG A 94 -0.18 6.32 12.68
CA ARG A 94 -1.18 7.39 12.80
C ARG A 94 -2.48 7.06 12.05
N TYR A 95 -2.37 6.57 10.81
CA TYR A 95 -3.54 6.14 10.04
C TYR A 95 -4.31 5.01 10.74
N LEU A 96 -3.60 3.98 11.21
CA LEU A 96 -4.23 2.86 11.91
C LEU A 96 -4.81 3.26 13.25
N ASN A 97 -4.13 4.15 13.99
CA ASN A 97 -4.63 4.68 15.25
C ASN A 97 -5.92 5.48 15.07
N ASP A 98 -6.01 6.27 14.00
CA ASP A 98 -7.22 7.03 13.71
C ASP A 98 -8.41 6.14 13.30
N LEU A 99 -8.15 5.00 12.63
CA LEU A 99 -9.19 4.06 12.19
C LEU A 99 -9.67 3.12 13.31
N TYR A 100 -8.72 2.51 14.02
CA TYR A 100 -8.99 1.38 14.90
C TYR A 100 -8.75 1.68 16.38
N GLY A 101 -8.29 2.89 16.71
CA GLY A 101 -7.89 3.28 18.07
C GLY A 101 -6.38 3.13 18.31
N PRO A 102 -5.86 3.70 19.41
CA PRO A 102 -4.43 3.75 19.71
C PRO A 102 -3.84 2.36 19.94
N GLY A 103 -2.50 2.26 19.99
CA GLY A 103 -1.77 1.02 20.29
C GLY A 103 -1.06 0.40 19.09
N HIS A 104 -1.11 1.04 17.92
CA HIS A 104 -0.44 0.54 16.73
C HIS A 104 1.05 0.90 16.72
N SER A 105 1.86 -0.06 16.26
CA SER A 105 3.28 0.11 15.95
C SER A 105 3.56 -0.39 14.53
N ALA A 106 4.38 0.34 13.78
CA ALA A 106 4.81 -0.06 12.45
C ALA A 106 6.32 0.16 12.31
N LYS A 107 7.06 -0.87 11.88
CA LYS A 107 8.51 -0.76 11.64
C LYS A 107 8.97 -1.70 10.54
N ILE A 108 10.13 -1.39 9.97
CA ILE A 108 10.87 -2.29 9.09
C ILE A 108 11.93 -3.01 9.93
N ARG A 109 11.91 -4.35 9.92
CA ARG A 109 13.00 -5.16 10.51
C ARG A 109 14.25 -5.06 9.65
N VAL A 110 15.36 -4.69 10.24
CA VAL A 110 16.63 -4.45 9.54
C VAL A 110 17.20 -5.74 8.95
N GLU A 111 16.96 -6.89 9.59
CA GLU A 111 17.56 -8.16 9.18
C GLU A 111 17.06 -8.67 7.83
N ASN A 112 15.81 -8.36 7.47
CA ASN A 112 15.15 -8.92 6.28
C ASN A 112 14.19 -7.95 5.58
N ASN A 113 14.25 -6.66 5.91
CA ASN A 113 13.35 -5.61 5.41
C ASN A 113 11.86 -5.96 5.59
N ARG A 114 11.51 -6.77 6.60
CA ARG A 114 10.13 -7.19 6.85
C ARG A 114 9.34 -6.09 7.54
N PHE A 115 8.16 -5.80 7.00
CA PHE A 115 7.20 -4.94 7.67
C PHE A 115 6.61 -5.68 8.86
N VAL A 116 6.72 -5.06 10.03
CA VAL A 116 6.12 -5.54 11.28
C VAL A 116 5.15 -4.46 11.74
N VAL A 117 3.87 -4.78 11.62
CA VAL A 117 2.78 -3.89 11.99
C VAL A 117 1.88 -4.62 12.97
N THR A 118 1.71 -4.03 14.15
CA THR A 118 0.99 -4.64 15.28
C THR A 118 0.05 -3.64 15.92
N GLY A 119 -1.12 -4.06 16.39
CA GLY A 119 -1.95 -3.36 17.37
C GLY A 119 -1.88 -4.09 18.70
N ASP A 120 -1.48 -3.40 19.77
CA ASP A 120 -1.29 -3.99 21.11
C ASP A 120 -0.41 -5.26 21.11
N GLY A 121 0.63 -5.26 20.29
CA GLY A 121 1.57 -6.38 20.13
C GLY A 121 1.08 -7.52 19.24
N VAL A 122 -0.19 -7.51 18.80
CA VAL A 122 -0.76 -8.51 17.89
C VAL A 122 -0.62 -8.05 16.44
N PRO A 123 -0.22 -8.90 15.48
CA PRO A 123 -0.13 -8.51 14.06
C PRO A 123 -1.45 -7.95 13.54
N VAL A 124 -1.40 -6.80 12.85
CA VAL A 124 -2.59 -6.20 12.24
C VAL A 124 -3.08 -7.11 11.09
N PRO A 125 -4.28 -7.70 11.19
CA PRO A 125 -4.79 -8.58 10.15
C PRO A 125 -4.90 -7.83 8.82
N GLY A 126 -4.45 -8.47 7.73
CA GLY A 126 -4.59 -7.91 6.39
C GLY A 126 -3.63 -6.77 6.04
N PHE A 127 -2.69 -6.38 6.91
CA PHE A 127 -1.71 -5.34 6.59
C PHE A 127 -0.92 -5.66 5.32
N ARG A 128 -0.96 -4.78 4.32
CA ARG A 128 -0.31 -4.95 3.02
C ARG A 128 0.10 -3.60 2.44
N VAL A 129 1.21 -3.58 1.71
CA VAL A 129 1.66 -2.42 0.92
C VAL A 129 1.77 -2.82 -0.55
N PHE A 130 1.05 -2.13 -1.41
CA PHE A 130 0.96 -2.40 -2.84
C PHE A 130 1.58 -1.25 -3.63
N TYR A 131 2.23 -1.60 -4.73
CA TYR A 131 2.65 -0.68 -5.76
C TYR A 131 1.97 -1.05 -7.07
N ILE A 132 1.09 -0.18 -7.56
CA ILE A 132 0.37 -0.34 -8.83
C ILE A 132 1.09 0.47 -9.90
N ARG A 133 1.54 -0.21 -10.96
CA ARG A 133 2.23 0.41 -12.09
C ARG A 133 1.31 0.62 -13.28
N GLY A 134 1.26 1.84 -13.80
CA GLY A 134 0.38 2.25 -14.90
C GLY A 134 0.89 2.04 -16.33
N SER A 135 2.12 1.56 -16.57
CA SER A 135 2.72 1.56 -17.93
C SER A 135 2.87 0.18 -18.57
N LEU A 136 2.62 0.13 -19.87
CA LEU A 136 2.91 -1.00 -20.78
C LEU A 136 4.42 -1.23 -20.94
N GLY A 137 4.95 -2.31 -20.36
CA GLY A 137 6.33 -2.76 -20.59
C GLY A 137 6.93 -3.47 -19.38
N LYS A 138 7.82 -4.45 -19.59
CA LYS A 138 8.45 -5.21 -18.50
C LYS A 138 9.33 -4.30 -17.62
N PRO A 139 8.97 -4.08 -16.36
CA PRO A 139 9.86 -3.34 -15.47
C PRO A 139 11.05 -4.18 -15.05
N SER A 140 12.22 -3.54 -14.90
CA SER A 140 13.34 -4.11 -14.14
C SER A 140 13.18 -3.72 -12.66
N HIS A 141 12.37 -4.47 -11.91
CA HIS A 141 12.19 -4.24 -10.46
C HIS A 141 13.17 -5.05 -9.59
N ARG A 142 14.12 -5.79 -10.18
CA ARG A 142 14.90 -6.84 -9.48
C ARG A 142 15.61 -6.34 -8.22
N ASP A 143 16.16 -5.13 -8.23
CA ASP A 143 16.90 -4.61 -7.07
C ASP A 143 15.97 -4.04 -5.99
N TRP A 144 14.79 -3.54 -6.37
CA TRP A 144 13.80 -3.01 -5.43
C TRP A 144 12.96 -4.09 -4.77
N VAL A 145 12.69 -5.19 -5.48
CA VAL A 145 12.10 -6.39 -4.88
C VAL A 145 13.01 -6.93 -3.77
N LYS A 146 14.34 -6.79 -3.88
CA LYS A 146 15.26 -7.16 -2.79
C LYS A 146 15.21 -6.18 -1.61
N LYS A 147 15.09 -4.88 -1.89
CA LYS A 147 15.06 -3.83 -0.86
C LYS A 147 13.74 -3.78 -0.10
N PHE A 148 12.62 -4.03 -0.78
CA PHE A 148 11.28 -4.10 -0.20
C PHE A 148 10.55 -5.38 -0.64
N PRO A 149 10.97 -6.56 -0.13
CA PRO A 149 10.41 -7.84 -0.57
C PRO A 149 8.94 -8.04 -0.18
N TYR A 150 8.42 -7.19 0.71
CA TYR A 150 7.04 -7.21 1.19
C TYR A 150 6.14 -6.19 0.49
N VAL A 151 6.68 -5.39 -0.45
CA VAL A 151 5.85 -4.58 -1.35
C VAL A 151 5.36 -5.47 -2.47
N ARG A 152 4.04 -5.52 -2.65
CA ARG A 152 3.46 -6.24 -3.77
C ARG A 152 3.40 -5.35 -4.99
N HIS A 153 4.14 -5.71 -6.03
CA HIS A 153 4.07 -5.05 -7.32
C HIS A 153 2.91 -5.62 -8.13
N VAL A 154 2.06 -4.74 -8.63
CA VAL A 154 0.86 -5.06 -9.39
C VAL A 154 0.87 -4.23 -10.67
N SER A 155 0.55 -4.83 -11.81
CA SER A 155 0.40 -4.06 -13.06
C SER A 155 -1.02 -3.50 -13.19
N PHE A 156 -1.19 -2.45 -13.99
CA PHE A 156 -2.51 -1.93 -14.32
C PHE A 156 -3.39 -3.01 -14.96
N GLU A 157 -2.83 -3.86 -15.80
CA GLU A 157 -3.54 -4.98 -16.42
C GLU A 157 -4.03 -5.99 -15.36
N GLU A 158 -3.20 -6.33 -14.36
CA GLU A 158 -3.63 -7.19 -13.25
C GLU A 158 -4.75 -6.55 -12.41
N VAL A 159 -4.73 -5.23 -12.22
CA VAL A 159 -5.83 -4.50 -11.57
C VAL A 159 -7.11 -4.59 -12.42
N MET A 160 -7.00 -4.33 -13.73
CA MET A 160 -8.12 -4.38 -14.66
C MET A 160 -8.74 -5.77 -14.75
N GLU A 161 -7.92 -6.81 -14.88
CA GLU A 161 -8.36 -8.20 -14.98
C GLU A 161 -9.00 -8.73 -13.69
N ASN A 162 -8.59 -8.24 -12.52
CA ASN A 162 -9.13 -8.74 -11.25
C ASN A 162 -10.32 -7.93 -10.73
N LEU A 163 -10.38 -6.62 -11.00
CA LEU A 163 -11.46 -5.74 -10.52
C LEU A 163 -12.57 -5.53 -11.55
N PHE A 164 -12.25 -5.51 -12.84
CA PHE A 164 -13.20 -5.14 -13.90
C PHE A 164 -13.56 -6.32 -14.82
N LYS A 165 -13.22 -7.56 -14.46
CA LYS A 165 -13.54 -8.76 -15.25
C LYS A 165 -15.03 -8.94 -15.57
N ASN A 166 -15.91 -8.30 -14.79
CA ASN A 166 -17.36 -8.34 -14.95
C ASN A 166 -17.98 -7.00 -15.39
N VAL A 167 -17.18 -5.99 -15.74
CA VAL A 167 -17.70 -4.77 -16.35
C VAL A 167 -17.82 -5.03 -17.84
N VAL A 168 -18.99 -5.56 -18.22
CA VAL A 168 -19.39 -5.72 -19.61
C VAL A 168 -19.47 -4.32 -20.23
N THR A 169 -18.60 -4.04 -21.20
CA THR A 169 -18.75 -2.91 -22.14
C THR A 169 -19.73 -3.27 -23.24
#